data_AF-A0A1M3D9Z2-F1
#
_entry.id   AF-A0A1M3D9Z2-F1
#
_cell.length_a   1.000
_cell.length_b   1.000
_cell.length_c   1.000
_cell.angle_alpha   90.00
_cell.angle_beta   90.00
_cell.angle_gamma   90.00
#
_symmetry.space_group_name_H-M   'P 1'
#
loop_
_entity.id
_entity.type
_entity.pdbx_description
1 polymer ?
#
loop_
_entity_poly.entity_id
_entity_poly.type
_entity_poly.pdbx_seq_one_letter_code
_entity_poly.pdbx_strand_id
1 'polypeptide(L)'
;MLRWLGDRLWALCLSGARDRRGAISPLMALMIIPIAGATAMATEVGQWYYFQRALQNAADSAAIAAATNNSSTGSTYLNEARGAARGFGFVDGQSNTTVTANVVTCPAGAGSGATCYQALLTKTVPVGLAGIVGFVGDKGGGKQGIMASAIASTGPGGTGGKQACVWSLGPGNSFTSNGGPKPDLSGCSILSNGNATCNGHNLGADYGLAVGTASGCGKTQISGVTAPTDTYAPLASNIPPNNCSSYPTVPSKKKDPPLPASNVLTGAQTINQSFCGDVQLSGDVTLSGSNTVTIFNGTLDLNGHTFKTASGASATVIFSGTNDASSVRGPSDSGTLDISAPSSGTWSGVAIYQDPRMSPPASSLNISYSGNQPTWNISGLVYLPKSNVTFSGAVNKSGSGTACFVLVAYTILVNGTGNIFANNTACGTSGLTPPTVGGGTVVRLVQ
;
A
#
# COMPACT_ATOMS: atom_id res chain seq x y z
N MET A 1 -28.29 75.78 -4.28
CA MET A 1 -27.18 74.92 -3.79
C MET A 1 -25.82 75.32 -4.40
N LEU A 2 -25.71 75.51 -5.73
CA LEU A 2 -24.47 75.99 -6.37
C LEU A 2 -24.00 77.39 -5.93
N ARG A 3 -24.91 78.35 -5.69
CA ARG A 3 -24.56 79.68 -5.14
C ARG A 3 -24.00 79.64 -3.72
N TRP A 4 -24.47 78.71 -2.89
CA TRP A 4 -24.02 78.56 -1.50
C TRP A 4 -22.61 77.95 -1.38
N LEU A 5 -22.23 77.10 -2.34
CA LEU A 5 -20.86 76.58 -2.48
C LEU A 5 -19.89 77.65 -3.02
N GLY A 6 -20.33 78.51 -3.93
CA GLY A 6 -19.50 79.59 -4.49
C GLY A 6 -19.06 80.62 -3.45
N ASP A 7 -19.96 81.05 -2.56
CA ASP A 7 -19.65 82.07 -1.55
C ASP A 7 -18.72 81.55 -0.45
N ARG A 8 -18.78 80.25 -0.11
CA ARG A 8 -17.84 79.61 0.82
C ARG A 8 -16.45 79.41 0.22
N LEU A 9 -16.36 79.09 -1.07
CA LEU A 9 -15.07 78.97 -1.79
C LEU A 9 -14.38 80.34 -1.95
N TRP A 10 -15.15 81.41 -2.17
CA TRP A 10 -14.63 82.78 -2.23
C TRP A 10 -14.08 83.26 -0.87
N ALA A 11 -14.79 82.98 0.22
CA ALA A 11 -14.34 83.31 1.58
C ALA A 11 -13.08 82.53 2.02
N LEU A 12 -12.92 81.29 1.54
CA LEU A 12 -11.71 80.48 1.75
C LEU A 12 -10.50 80.97 0.92
N CYS A 13 -10.72 81.47 -0.29
CA CYS A 13 -9.65 82.05 -1.12
C CYS A 13 -9.14 83.41 -0.62
N LEU A 14 -10.01 84.25 -0.05
CA LEU A 14 -9.63 85.58 0.46
C LEU A 14 -8.97 85.56 1.84
N SER A 15 -9.26 84.56 2.69
CA SER A 15 -8.57 84.40 3.98
C SER A 15 -7.15 83.84 3.82
N GLY A 16 -6.86 83.11 2.74
CA GLY A 16 -5.51 82.62 2.40
C GLY A 16 -4.55 83.68 1.85
N ALA A 17 -5.04 84.83 1.37
CA ALA A 17 -4.22 85.85 0.71
C ALA A 17 -3.39 86.73 1.67
N ARG A 18 -3.61 86.63 2.99
CA ARG A 18 -2.87 87.40 4.00
C ARG A 18 -2.13 86.56 5.04
N ASP A 19 -2.24 85.24 4.96
CA ASP A 19 -1.52 84.38 5.89
C ASP A 19 -0.15 83.99 5.34
N ARG A 20 0.90 84.48 5.99
CA ARG A 20 2.31 84.14 5.68
C ARG A 20 2.80 82.95 6.50
N ARG A 21 1.93 82.27 7.26
CA ARG A 21 2.26 81.07 8.01
C ARG A 21 1.97 79.83 7.14
N GLY A 22 2.97 79.47 6.32
CA GLY A 22 3.16 78.12 5.78
C GLY A 22 2.27 77.73 4.61
N ALA A 23 2.81 77.77 3.38
CA ALA A 23 2.23 77.23 2.15
C ALA A 23 2.16 75.68 2.11
N ILE A 24 1.91 75.04 3.26
CA ILE A 24 1.89 73.59 3.43
C ILE A 24 0.49 73.03 3.15
N SER A 25 -0.58 73.80 3.38
CA SER A 25 -1.96 73.35 3.14
C SER A 25 -2.28 72.95 1.69
N PRO A 26 -1.89 73.70 0.63
CA PRO A 26 -2.13 73.24 -0.75
C PRO A 26 -1.27 72.02 -1.12
N LEU A 27 -0.05 71.93 -0.58
CA LEU A 27 0.83 70.77 -0.79
C LEU A 27 0.28 69.52 -0.11
N MET A 28 -0.22 69.64 1.13
CA MET A 28 -0.85 68.54 1.85
C MET A 28 -2.16 68.11 1.18
N ALA A 29 -2.98 69.05 0.69
CA ALA A 29 -4.19 68.74 -0.06
C ALA A 29 -3.90 67.94 -1.34
N LEU A 30 -2.84 68.30 -2.08
CA LEU A 30 -2.41 67.56 -3.27
C LEU A 30 -1.81 66.19 -2.93
N MET A 31 -1.12 66.06 -1.79
CA MET A 31 -0.48 64.80 -1.36
C MET A 31 -1.46 63.80 -0.72
N ILE A 32 -2.63 64.24 -0.24
CA ILE A 32 -3.66 63.33 0.29
C ILE A 32 -4.17 62.38 -0.80
N ILE A 33 -4.26 62.82 -2.06
CA ILE A 33 -4.75 62.01 -3.18
C ILE A 33 -3.83 60.79 -3.44
N PRO A 34 -2.51 60.95 -3.68
CA PRO A 34 -1.63 59.81 -3.87
C PRO A 34 -1.46 58.96 -2.61
N ILE A 35 -1.50 59.54 -1.40
CA ILE A 35 -1.42 58.77 -0.14
C ILE A 35 -2.67 57.91 0.06
N ALA A 36 -3.87 58.48 -0.10
CA ALA A 36 -5.12 57.75 0.00
C ALA A 36 -5.25 56.69 -1.11
N GLY A 37 -4.74 56.99 -2.30
CA GLY A 37 -4.64 56.04 -3.40
C GLY A 37 -3.74 54.85 -3.09
N ALA A 38 -2.56 55.13 -2.53
CA ALA A 38 -1.60 54.10 -2.14
C ALA A 38 -2.13 53.22 -1.01
N THR A 39 -2.78 53.78 0.01
CA THR A 39 -3.38 53.00 1.10
C THR A 39 -4.56 52.16 0.62
N ALA A 40 -5.42 52.73 -0.23
CA ALA A 40 -6.52 52.02 -0.87
C ALA A 40 -6.01 50.78 -1.64
N MET A 41 -5.05 50.97 -2.54
CA MET A 41 -4.42 49.88 -3.29
C MET A 41 -3.76 48.86 -2.36
N ALA A 42 -3.01 49.30 -1.35
CA ALA A 42 -2.32 48.38 -0.43
C ALA A 42 -3.30 47.48 0.33
N THR A 43 -4.41 48.03 0.81
CA THR A 43 -5.44 47.25 1.54
C THR A 43 -6.13 46.23 0.63
N GLU A 44 -6.49 46.62 -0.59
CA GLU A 44 -7.19 45.72 -1.51
C GLU A 44 -6.27 44.65 -2.11
N VAL A 45 -5.04 45.01 -2.46
CA VAL A 45 -4.03 44.04 -2.89
C VAL A 45 -3.76 43.04 -1.76
N GLY A 46 -3.68 43.49 -0.50
CA GLY A 46 -3.59 42.61 0.66
C GLY A 46 -4.75 41.63 0.75
N GLN A 47 -5.98 42.10 0.53
CA GLN A 47 -7.16 41.25 0.48
C GLN A 47 -7.14 40.27 -0.71
N TRP A 48 -6.66 40.68 -1.88
CA TRP A 48 -6.54 39.81 -3.05
C TRP A 48 -5.52 38.69 -2.80
N TYR A 49 -4.38 38.98 -2.18
CA TYR A 49 -3.40 37.96 -1.80
C TYR A 49 -3.95 36.96 -0.77
N TYR A 50 -4.78 37.43 0.17
CA TYR A 50 -5.46 36.54 1.11
C TYR A 50 -6.39 35.56 0.39
N PHE A 51 -7.24 36.06 -0.51
CA PHE A 51 -8.11 35.20 -1.32
C PHE A 51 -7.33 34.28 -2.25
N GLN A 52 -6.22 34.75 -2.83
CA GLN A 52 -5.35 33.95 -3.68
C GLN A 52 -4.78 32.74 -2.94
N ARG A 53 -4.31 32.93 -1.69
CA ARG A 53 -3.79 31.82 -0.87
C ARG A 53 -4.89 30.84 -0.46
N ALA A 54 -6.06 31.34 -0.08
CA ALA A 54 -7.20 30.50 0.24
C ALA A 54 -7.66 29.67 -0.97
N LEU A 55 -7.68 30.27 -2.16
CA LEU A 55 -7.98 29.58 -3.41
C LEU A 55 -6.90 28.57 -3.79
N GLN A 56 -5.61 28.83 -3.53
CA GLN A 56 -4.55 27.84 -3.79
C GLN A 56 -4.69 26.60 -2.92
N ASN A 57 -4.96 26.75 -1.62
CA ASN A 57 -5.20 25.59 -0.75
C ASN A 57 -6.39 24.74 -1.23
N ALA A 58 -7.44 25.40 -1.71
CA ALA A 58 -8.60 24.73 -2.28
C ALA A 58 -8.31 24.09 -3.65
N ALA A 59 -7.49 24.73 -4.49
CA ALA A 59 -7.07 24.22 -5.79
C ALA A 59 -6.17 22.98 -5.65
N ASP A 60 -5.21 23.00 -4.72
CA ASP A 60 -4.33 21.87 -4.42
C ASP A 60 -5.16 20.65 -3.98
N SER A 61 -6.11 20.84 -3.06
CA SER A 61 -7.02 19.78 -2.63
C SER A 61 -7.92 19.28 -3.76
N ALA A 62 -8.49 20.19 -4.56
CA ALA A 62 -9.34 19.85 -5.70
C ALA A 62 -8.59 19.09 -6.80
N ALA A 63 -7.32 19.44 -7.07
CA ALA A 63 -6.47 18.73 -8.03
C ALA A 63 -6.17 17.31 -7.55
N ILE A 64 -5.85 17.14 -6.27
CA ILE A 64 -5.63 15.82 -5.66
C ILE A 64 -6.91 14.97 -5.72
N ALA A 65 -8.07 15.55 -5.39
CA ALA A 65 -9.35 14.85 -5.43
C ALA A 65 -9.71 14.41 -6.87
N ALA A 66 -9.51 15.29 -7.86
CA ALA A 66 -9.71 14.96 -9.27
C ALA A 66 -8.80 13.80 -9.72
N ALA A 67 -7.52 13.87 -9.36
CA ALA A 67 -6.52 12.85 -9.66
C ALA A 67 -6.81 11.51 -8.96
N THR A 68 -7.32 11.53 -7.72
CA THR A 68 -7.63 10.30 -6.97
C THR A 68 -8.72 9.47 -7.65
N ASN A 69 -9.66 10.11 -8.34
CA ASN A 69 -10.75 9.41 -9.03
C ASN A 69 -10.28 8.75 -10.35
N ASN A 70 -9.15 9.19 -10.94
CA ASN A 70 -8.47 8.66 -12.14
C ASN A 70 -9.40 8.21 -13.29
N SER A 71 -10.57 8.82 -13.43
CA SER A 71 -11.49 8.57 -14.53
C SER A 71 -11.16 9.51 -15.67
N SER A 72 -10.87 8.97 -16.85
CA SER A 72 -10.69 9.75 -18.10
C SER A 72 -12.01 9.99 -18.85
N THR A 73 -13.14 9.50 -18.32
CA THR A 73 -14.48 9.62 -18.89
C THR A 73 -15.41 10.42 -17.97
N GLY A 74 -15.91 11.56 -18.46
CA GLY A 74 -17.07 12.26 -17.90
C GLY A 74 -16.90 12.97 -16.55
N SER A 75 -18.00 13.57 -16.07
CA SER A 75 -18.13 14.56 -14.98
C SER A 75 -17.71 14.10 -13.57
N THR A 76 -17.22 12.88 -13.39
CA THR A 76 -16.92 12.28 -12.07
C THR A 76 -15.74 12.93 -11.36
N TYR A 77 -14.60 13.13 -12.04
CA TYR A 77 -13.44 13.83 -11.45
C TYR A 77 -13.73 15.29 -11.13
N LEU A 78 -14.60 15.92 -11.92
CA LEU A 78 -15.05 17.30 -11.71
C LEU A 78 -16.00 17.42 -10.51
N ASN A 79 -16.84 16.42 -10.27
CA ASN A 79 -17.69 16.37 -9.07
C ASN A 79 -16.85 16.20 -7.80
N GLU A 80 -15.80 15.37 -7.83
CA GLU A 80 -14.86 15.21 -6.70
C GLU A 80 -14.06 16.49 -6.43
N ALA A 81 -13.54 17.13 -7.48
CA ALA A 81 -12.85 18.42 -7.37
C ALA A 81 -13.75 19.49 -6.73
N ARG A 82 -15.02 19.54 -7.14
CA ARG A 82 -16.03 20.42 -6.54
C ARG A 82 -16.34 20.04 -5.10
N GLY A 83 -16.41 18.75 -4.78
CA GLY A 83 -16.57 18.24 -3.42
C GLY A 83 -15.46 18.70 -2.48
N ALA A 84 -14.21 18.56 -2.92
CA ALA A 84 -13.04 19.00 -2.17
C ALA A 84 -13.01 20.52 -1.99
N ALA A 85 -13.27 21.29 -3.05
CA ALA A 85 -13.32 22.76 -2.99
C ALA A 85 -14.41 23.27 -2.03
N ARG A 86 -15.56 22.58 -1.93
CA ARG A 86 -16.63 22.89 -0.97
C ARG A 86 -16.16 22.82 0.48
N GLY A 87 -15.25 21.90 0.81
CA GLY A 87 -14.66 21.79 2.15
C GLY A 87 -13.88 23.05 2.58
N PHE A 88 -13.41 23.83 1.61
CA PHE A 88 -12.74 25.13 1.83
C PHE A 88 -13.68 26.33 1.65
N GLY A 89 -14.99 26.09 1.52
CA GLY A 89 -16.01 27.14 1.34
C GLY A 89 -16.13 27.68 -0.09
N PHE A 90 -15.53 27.02 -1.08
CA PHE A 90 -15.60 27.41 -2.49
C PHE A 90 -16.55 26.48 -3.26
N VAL A 91 -17.79 26.93 -3.42
CA VAL A 91 -18.84 26.19 -4.13
C VAL A 91 -18.98 26.72 -5.56
N ASP A 92 -18.88 25.83 -6.55
CA ASP A 92 -19.08 26.19 -7.96
C ASP A 92 -20.47 26.81 -8.21
N GLY A 93 -20.50 27.93 -8.92
CA GLY A 93 -21.73 28.66 -9.26
C GLY A 93 -22.30 29.51 -8.12
N GLN A 94 -21.65 29.56 -6.94
CA GLN A 94 -22.07 30.42 -5.83
C GLN A 94 -21.01 31.48 -5.51
N SER A 95 -21.44 32.61 -4.94
CA SER A 95 -20.55 33.68 -4.48
C SER A 95 -19.50 34.12 -5.53
N ASN A 96 -19.91 34.16 -6.81
CA ASN A 96 -19.04 34.44 -7.97
C ASN A 96 -17.77 33.57 -8.03
N THR A 97 -17.88 32.32 -7.59
CA THR A 97 -16.81 31.33 -7.61
C THR A 97 -17.10 30.28 -8.67
N THR A 98 -16.09 29.90 -9.44
CA THR A 98 -16.16 28.82 -10.43
C THR A 98 -15.04 27.83 -10.17
N VAL A 99 -15.40 26.54 -10.14
CA VAL A 99 -14.48 25.41 -9.92
C VAL A 99 -14.57 24.48 -11.12
N THR A 100 -13.49 24.42 -11.88
CA THR A 100 -13.34 23.49 -12.99
C THR A 100 -12.16 22.56 -12.74
N ALA A 101 -12.27 21.34 -13.26
CA ALA A 101 -11.17 20.39 -13.33
C ALA A 101 -11.11 19.85 -14.75
N ASN A 102 -9.91 19.71 -15.32
CA ASN A 102 -9.71 19.19 -16.67
C ASN A 102 -8.46 18.30 -16.71
N VAL A 103 -8.44 17.33 -17.63
CA VAL A 103 -7.24 16.56 -17.94
C VAL A 103 -6.32 17.41 -18.80
N VAL A 104 -5.05 17.52 -18.42
CA VAL A 104 -4.04 18.34 -19.12
C VAL A 104 -2.78 17.54 -19.40
N THR A 105 -1.96 18.04 -20.33
CA THR A 105 -0.61 17.54 -20.55
C THR A 105 0.24 17.79 -19.30
N CYS A 106 0.92 16.75 -18.83
CA CYS A 106 1.75 16.86 -17.63
C CYS A 106 2.94 17.82 -17.83
N PRO A 107 3.26 18.67 -16.84
CA PRO A 107 4.47 19.50 -16.84
C PRO A 107 5.75 18.64 -16.69
N ALA A 108 6.90 19.22 -17.04
CA ALA A 108 8.19 18.56 -16.93
C ALA A 108 8.48 18.15 -15.48
N GLY A 109 8.76 16.86 -15.25
CA GLY A 109 8.99 16.29 -13.91
C GLY A 109 7.89 15.33 -13.44
N ALA A 110 6.77 15.21 -14.15
CA ALA A 110 5.83 14.12 -13.97
C ALA A 110 6.42 12.78 -14.46
N GLY A 111 6.11 11.68 -13.77
CA GLY A 111 6.60 10.35 -14.15
C GLY A 111 6.14 9.92 -15.55
N SER A 112 6.96 9.13 -16.24
CA SER A 112 6.62 8.60 -17.57
C SER A 112 5.31 7.81 -17.52
N GLY A 113 4.35 8.15 -18.38
CA GLY A 113 3.02 7.53 -18.42
C GLY A 113 2.01 8.07 -17.41
N ALA A 114 2.30 9.19 -16.73
CA ALA A 114 1.35 9.82 -15.82
C ALA A 114 0.21 10.56 -16.55
N THR A 115 -1.00 10.50 -15.99
CA THR A 115 -2.12 11.37 -16.36
C THR A 115 -2.16 12.58 -15.42
N CYS A 116 -2.44 13.78 -15.92
CA CYS A 116 -2.45 14.99 -15.09
C CYS A 116 -3.81 15.66 -15.08
N TYR A 117 -4.24 16.08 -13.90
CA TYR A 117 -5.49 16.76 -13.65
C TYR A 117 -5.21 18.16 -13.13
N GLN A 118 -5.70 19.17 -13.83
CA GLN A 118 -5.62 20.57 -13.40
C GLN A 118 -6.94 20.96 -12.75
N ALA A 119 -6.90 21.46 -11.51
CA ALA A 119 -8.00 22.20 -10.91
C ALA A 119 -7.75 23.70 -11.11
N LEU A 120 -8.79 24.41 -11.56
CA LEU A 120 -8.78 25.87 -11.71
C LEU A 120 -9.96 26.44 -10.91
N LEU A 121 -9.62 27.24 -9.91
CA LEU A 121 -10.60 27.96 -9.11
C LEU A 121 -10.50 29.44 -9.43
N THR A 122 -11.64 30.06 -9.70
CA THR A 122 -11.73 31.50 -9.93
C THR A 122 -12.76 32.11 -9.00
N LYS A 123 -12.45 33.29 -8.47
CA LYS A 123 -13.36 34.09 -7.65
C LYS A 123 -13.33 35.53 -8.12
N THR A 124 -14.51 36.12 -8.31
CA THR A 124 -14.63 37.54 -8.66
C THR A 124 -15.01 38.35 -7.43
N VAL A 125 -14.17 39.32 -7.07
CA VAL A 125 -14.39 40.23 -5.94
C VAL A 125 -14.67 41.65 -6.45
N PRO A 126 -15.53 42.42 -5.78
CA PRO A 126 -15.71 43.83 -6.11
C PRO A 126 -14.45 44.63 -5.76
N VAL A 127 -14.13 45.62 -6.59
CA VAL A 127 -13.17 46.67 -6.30
C VAL A 127 -13.89 47.76 -5.50
N GLY A 128 -13.38 48.07 -4.32
CA GLY A 128 -13.89 49.11 -3.42
C GLY A 128 -12.97 50.32 -3.41
N LEU A 129 -11.97 50.31 -2.53
CA LEU A 129 -11.11 51.44 -2.23
C LEU A 129 -10.22 51.86 -3.41
N ALA A 130 -9.67 50.93 -4.21
CA ALA A 130 -8.88 51.29 -5.38
C ALA A 130 -9.73 51.95 -6.49
N GLY A 131 -11.07 51.83 -6.41
CA GLY A 131 -11.99 52.59 -7.25
C GLY A 131 -11.84 54.11 -7.10
N ILE A 132 -11.36 54.60 -5.94
CA ILE A 132 -11.13 56.02 -5.67
C ILE A 132 -10.04 56.60 -6.60
N VAL A 133 -9.07 55.78 -7.01
CA VAL A 133 -8.02 56.16 -7.96
C VAL A 133 -8.29 55.70 -9.39
N GLY A 134 -9.55 55.35 -9.69
CA GLY A 134 -9.99 54.97 -11.04
C GLY A 134 -9.65 53.53 -11.45
N PHE A 135 -9.23 52.68 -10.51
CA PHE A 135 -9.07 51.25 -10.80
C PHE A 135 -10.44 50.58 -10.88
N VAL A 136 -10.74 49.94 -12.02
CA VAL A 136 -12.05 49.31 -12.29
C VAL A 136 -12.00 47.78 -12.36
N GLY A 137 -10.82 47.20 -12.13
CA GLY A 137 -10.57 45.76 -12.21
C GLY A 137 -10.53 45.20 -13.63
N ASP A 138 -10.33 43.89 -13.75
CA ASP A 138 -10.13 43.14 -14.99
C ASP A 138 -11.37 42.37 -15.50
N LYS A 139 -12.46 42.31 -14.72
CA LYS A 139 -13.73 41.64 -15.10
C LYS A 139 -14.86 42.60 -15.46
N GLY A 140 -14.56 43.90 -15.56
CA GLY A 140 -15.52 44.95 -15.90
C GLY A 140 -16.49 45.27 -14.74
N GLY A 141 -17.01 46.50 -14.74
CA GLY A 141 -17.99 46.95 -13.75
C GLY A 141 -17.46 47.03 -12.31
N GLY A 142 -16.17 47.36 -12.11
CA GLY A 142 -15.57 47.49 -10.78
C GLY A 142 -15.31 46.15 -10.10
N LYS A 143 -14.83 45.15 -10.85
CA LYS A 143 -14.63 43.79 -10.34
C LYS A 143 -13.27 43.23 -10.74
N GLN A 144 -12.62 42.58 -9.80
CA GLN A 144 -11.33 41.93 -9.96
C GLN A 144 -11.49 40.40 -9.88
N GLY A 145 -10.96 39.69 -10.87
CA GLY A 145 -10.82 38.25 -10.89
C GLY A 145 -9.56 37.81 -10.13
N ILE A 146 -9.72 36.79 -9.30
CA ILE A 146 -8.65 36.12 -8.56
C ILE A 146 -8.69 34.65 -8.97
N MET A 147 -7.55 34.07 -9.35
CA MET A 147 -7.50 32.72 -9.89
C MET A 147 -6.35 31.93 -9.30
N ALA A 148 -6.61 30.67 -8.97
CA ALA A 148 -5.65 29.75 -8.42
C ALA A 148 -5.75 28.43 -9.17
N SER A 149 -4.60 27.80 -9.44
CA SER A 149 -4.56 26.53 -10.14
C SER A 149 -3.49 25.64 -9.56
N ALA A 150 -3.82 24.35 -9.53
CA ALA A 150 -2.93 23.28 -9.14
C ALA A 150 -3.07 22.13 -10.12
N ILE A 151 -1.96 21.45 -10.38
CA ILE A 151 -1.93 20.25 -11.20
C ILE A 151 -1.51 19.09 -10.30
N ALA A 152 -2.24 17.98 -10.39
CA ALA A 152 -1.87 16.74 -9.75
C ALA A 152 -1.64 15.67 -10.82
N SER A 153 -0.53 14.95 -10.71
CA SER A 153 -0.24 13.80 -11.57
C SER A 153 -0.62 12.50 -10.89
N THR A 154 -1.12 11.57 -11.67
CA THR A 154 -1.36 10.18 -11.33
C THR A 154 -0.38 9.31 -12.13
N GLY A 155 0.60 8.72 -11.46
CA GLY A 155 1.63 7.89 -12.12
C GLY A 155 1.80 6.52 -11.45
N PRO A 156 2.28 5.52 -12.21
CA PRO A 156 2.76 4.27 -11.62
C PRO A 156 4.11 4.53 -10.93
N GLY A 157 4.11 4.56 -9.60
CA GLY A 157 5.32 4.34 -8.79
C GLY A 157 5.69 5.46 -7.81
N GLY A 158 5.76 5.09 -6.53
CA GLY A 158 6.42 5.84 -5.46
C GLY A 158 6.11 5.24 -4.10
N THR A 159 7.02 4.41 -3.57
CA THR A 159 7.28 3.96 -2.16
C THR A 159 6.18 3.77 -1.10
N GLY A 160 4.90 4.02 -1.38
CA GLY A 160 3.75 3.66 -0.55
C GLY A 160 3.11 2.34 -1.01
N GLY A 161 3.92 1.42 -1.53
CA GLY A 161 3.44 0.14 -2.03
C GLY A 161 2.72 -0.64 -0.93
N LYS A 162 1.55 -1.19 -1.27
CA LYS A 162 0.78 -1.98 -0.31
C LYS A 162 1.46 -3.34 -0.18
N GLN A 163 2.16 -3.54 0.94
CA GLN A 163 2.82 -4.80 1.26
C GLN A 163 1.77 -5.86 1.58
N ALA A 164 1.84 -6.97 0.88
CA ALA A 164 1.04 -8.15 1.18
C ALA A 164 1.86 -9.13 2.02
N CYS A 165 1.25 -9.68 3.07
CA CYS A 165 1.85 -10.80 3.80
C CYS A 165 1.22 -12.13 3.37
N VAL A 166 0.06 -12.11 2.71
CA VAL A 166 -0.55 -13.31 2.14
C VAL A 166 -0.72 -13.09 0.64
N TRP A 167 -0.18 -13.97 -0.18
CA TRP A 167 -0.24 -13.89 -1.64
C TRP A 167 -0.65 -15.24 -2.26
N SER A 168 -1.76 -15.26 -3.01
CA SER A 168 -2.13 -16.41 -3.85
C SER A 168 -1.73 -16.20 -5.32
N LEU A 169 -1.08 -17.21 -5.92
CA LEU A 169 -0.52 -17.15 -7.27
C LEU A 169 -1.46 -17.73 -8.35
N GLY A 170 -2.42 -18.55 -7.94
CA GLY A 170 -3.32 -19.26 -8.85
C GLY A 170 -4.30 -18.33 -9.58
N PRO A 171 -4.86 -18.78 -10.72
CA PRO A 171 -5.97 -18.11 -11.40
C PRO A 171 -7.32 -18.43 -10.73
N GLY A 172 -8.39 -17.74 -11.14
CA GLY A 172 -9.75 -18.02 -10.63
C GLY A 172 -9.93 -17.59 -9.18
N ASN A 173 -10.68 -18.33 -8.35
CA ASN A 173 -10.82 -18.01 -6.92
C ASN A 173 -9.63 -18.52 -6.10
N SER A 174 -8.48 -17.86 -6.23
CA SER A 174 -7.23 -18.31 -5.62
C SER A 174 -7.11 -17.97 -4.13
N PHE A 175 -7.87 -17.01 -3.63
CA PHE A 175 -8.00 -16.75 -2.19
C PHE A 175 -9.47 -16.84 -1.78
N THR A 176 -9.80 -17.73 -0.85
CA THR A 176 -11.15 -17.86 -0.31
C THR A 176 -11.10 -17.94 1.22
N SER A 177 -11.98 -17.22 1.90
CA SER A 177 -12.18 -17.32 3.34
C SER A 177 -13.65 -17.58 3.65
N ASN A 178 -13.96 -18.63 4.41
CA ASN A 178 -15.30 -19.00 4.81
C ASN A 178 -15.42 -19.06 6.34
N GLY A 179 -16.09 -18.06 6.91
CA GLY A 179 -16.31 -17.95 8.36
C GLY A 179 -15.05 -17.59 9.14
N GLY A 180 -15.26 -16.97 10.30
CA GLY A 180 -14.20 -16.64 11.25
C GLY A 180 -14.69 -15.63 12.29
N PRO A 181 -14.86 -16.01 13.58
CA PRO A 181 -15.36 -15.07 14.57
C PRO A 181 -14.33 -13.98 14.97
N LYS A 182 -13.01 -14.20 14.79
CA LYS A 182 -11.94 -13.26 15.19
C LYS A 182 -10.59 -13.34 14.41
N PRO A 183 -10.56 -13.45 13.06
CA PRO A 183 -9.30 -13.36 12.33
C PRO A 183 -8.66 -11.97 12.46
N ASP A 184 -7.34 -11.91 12.70
CA ASP A 184 -6.58 -10.66 12.86
C ASP A 184 -5.40 -10.61 11.89
N LEU A 185 -5.62 -10.00 10.72
CA LEU A 185 -4.59 -9.65 9.74
C LEU A 185 -4.15 -8.17 9.83
N SER A 186 -4.32 -7.50 10.98
CA SER A 186 -3.96 -6.08 11.12
C SER A 186 -2.48 -5.82 10.81
N GLY A 187 -2.17 -4.81 9.98
CA GLY A 187 -0.80 -4.55 9.52
C GLY A 187 -0.33 -5.47 8.38
N CYS A 188 -1.22 -6.29 7.82
CA CYS A 188 -0.98 -7.11 6.65
C CYS A 188 -2.04 -6.89 5.56
N SER A 189 -1.63 -6.98 4.30
CA SER A 189 -2.54 -7.04 3.15
C SER A 189 -2.60 -8.44 2.56
N ILE A 190 -3.74 -8.75 1.96
CA ILE A 190 -3.95 -9.95 1.15
C ILE A 190 -3.78 -9.57 -0.32
N LEU A 191 -3.09 -10.40 -1.09
CA LEU A 191 -2.92 -10.29 -2.52
C LEU A 191 -3.34 -11.58 -3.21
N SER A 192 -4.04 -11.44 -4.32
CA SER A 192 -4.50 -12.56 -5.13
C SER A 192 -4.25 -12.30 -6.61
N ASN A 193 -3.58 -13.24 -7.30
CA ASN A 193 -3.42 -13.21 -8.76
C ASN A 193 -4.71 -13.58 -9.51
N GLY A 194 -5.69 -14.17 -8.83
CA GLY A 194 -7.07 -14.32 -9.28
C GLY A 194 -8.02 -13.44 -8.49
N ASN A 195 -9.17 -13.98 -8.11
CA ASN A 195 -10.17 -13.41 -7.23
C ASN A 195 -9.88 -13.73 -5.75
N ALA A 196 -10.18 -12.77 -4.88
CA ALA A 196 -10.17 -12.93 -3.44
C ALA A 196 -11.59 -12.80 -2.89
N THR A 197 -12.13 -13.87 -2.28
CA THR A 197 -13.50 -13.89 -1.75
C THR A 197 -13.49 -14.20 -0.26
N CYS A 198 -13.99 -13.28 0.57
CA CYS A 198 -14.11 -13.46 2.01
C CYS A 198 -15.57 -13.38 2.43
N ASN A 199 -16.10 -14.50 2.91
CA ASN A 199 -17.48 -14.66 3.34
C ASN A 199 -17.57 -14.56 4.87
N GLY A 200 -18.31 -13.55 5.34
CA GLY A 200 -18.65 -13.37 6.76
C GLY A 200 -17.70 -12.50 7.59
N HIS A 201 -16.44 -12.30 7.16
CA HIS A 201 -15.48 -11.39 7.83
C HIS A 201 -14.40 -10.91 6.86
N ASN A 202 -13.84 -9.71 7.08
CA ASN A 202 -12.79 -9.12 6.26
C ASN A 202 -11.35 -9.52 6.64
N LEU A 203 -11.22 -10.59 7.43
CA LEU A 203 -10.00 -11.06 8.06
C LEU A 203 -9.20 -10.05 8.92
N GLY A 204 -9.68 -8.81 9.13
CA GLY A 204 -8.91 -7.76 9.81
C GLY A 204 -7.74 -7.18 9.01
N ALA A 205 -7.53 -7.63 7.76
CA ALA A 205 -6.46 -7.17 6.89
C ALA A 205 -6.62 -5.69 6.52
N ASP A 206 -5.53 -4.96 6.30
CA ASP A 206 -5.62 -3.54 5.92
C ASP A 206 -6.15 -3.39 4.48
N TYR A 207 -5.69 -4.26 3.58
CA TYR A 207 -6.13 -4.28 2.18
C TYR A 207 -6.41 -5.70 1.68
N GLY A 208 -7.47 -5.84 0.88
CA GLY A 208 -7.72 -7.01 0.04
C GLY A 208 -7.47 -6.64 -1.43
N LEU A 209 -6.34 -7.08 -1.97
CA LEU A 209 -5.87 -6.79 -3.31
C LEU A 209 -6.10 -8.00 -4.20
N ALA A 210 -6.73 -7.82 -5.36
CA ALA A 210 -6.95 -8.90 -6.31
C ALA A 210 -6.72 -8.41 -7.75
N VAL A 211 -6.04 -9.21 -8.57
CA VAL A 211 -5.96 -8.98 -10.03
C VAL A 211 -7.33 -9.15 -10.67
N GLY A 212 -8.07 -10.16 -10.22
CA GLY A 212 -9.49 -10.31 -10.52
C GLY A 212 -10.32 -9.42 -9.60
N THR A 213 -11.30 -10.03 -8.94
CA THR A 213 -12.21 -9.33 -8.02
C THR A 213 -11.84 -9.58 -6.56
N ALA A 214 -11.72 -8.51 -5.77
CA ALA A 214 -11.70 -8.57 -4.32
C ALA A 214 -13.12 -8.37 -3.78
N SER A 215 -13.64 -9.35 -3.04
CA SER A 215 -14.99 -9.36 -2.48
C SER A 215 -14.93 -9.70 -0.99
N GLY A 216 -15.22 -8.71 -0.15
CA GLY A 216 -15.31 -8.87 1.31
C GLY A 216 -13.97 -8.98 2.06
N CYS A 217 -12.82 -9.02 1.37
CA CYS A 217 -11.50 -9.20 1.99
C CYS A 217 -10.83 -7.86 2.36
N GLY A 218 -10.32 -7.72 3.59
CA GLY A 218 -9.64 -6.53 4.08
C GLY A 218 -10.55 -5.32 4.35
N LYS A 219 -10.04 -4.33 5.09
CA LYS A 219 -10.72 -3.06 5.39
C LYS A 219 -10.95 -2.24 4.12
N THR A 220 -10.03 -2.31 3.17
CA THR A 220 -10.14 -1.68 1.85
C THR A 220 -9.93 -2.71 0.74
N GLN A 221 -10.88 -2.82 -0.17
CA GLN A 221 -10.86 -3.78 -1.29
C GLN A 221 -10.41 -3.06 -2.57
N ILE A 222 -9.44 -3.64 -3.28
CA ILE A 222 -8.95 -3.12 -4.56
C ILE A 222 -8.88 -4.27 -5.56
N SER A 223 -9.75 -4.21 -6.56
CA SER A 223 -9.81 -5.15 -7.69
C SER A 223 -9.00 -4.62 -8.87
N GLY A 224 -8.59 -5.49 -9.79
CA GLY A 224 -7.86 -5.09 -11.00
C GLY A 224 -6.42 -4.63 -10.77
N VAL A 225 -5.78 -5.02 -9.65
CA VAL A 225 -4.37 -4.67 -9.43
C VAL A 225 -3.45 -5.43 -10.38
N THR A 226 -2.27 -4.87 -10.68
CA THR A 226 -1.24 -5.64 -11.40
C THR A 226 -0.50 -6.54 -10.41
N ALA A 227 -0.44 -7.84 -10.70
CA ALA A 227 0.36 -8.77 -9.90
C ALA A 227 1.84 -8.36 -9.91
N PRO A 228 2.50 -8.27 -8.75
CA PRO A 228 3.94 -8.05 -8.69
C PRO A 228 4.67 -9.25 -9.30
N THR A 229 5.87 -9.01 -9.82
CA THR A 229 6.76 -10.08 -10.26
C THR A 229 7.14 -10.97 -9.07
N ASP A 230 7.08 -12.28 -9.24
CA ASP A 230 7.51 -13.24 -8.22
C ASP A 230 9.04 -13.21 -8.08
N THR A 231 9.53 -12.52 -7.06
CA THR A 231 10.95 -12.40 -6.73
C THR A 231 11.51 -13.62 -6.01
N TYR A 232 10.65 -14.55 -5.58
CA TYR A 232 11.05 -15.77 -4.87
C TYR A 232 11.27 -16.95 -5.83
N ALA A 233 10.64 -16.94 -7.00
CA ALA A 233 10.82 -17.98 -8.01
C ALA A 233 12.29 -18.20 -8.46
N PRO A 234 13.13 -17.16 -8.65
CA PRO A 234 14.53 -17.35 -9.05
C PRO A 234 15.41 -18.07 -8.03
N LEU A 235 15.00 -18.12 -6.74
CA LEU A 235 15.75 -18.84 -5.69
C LEU A 235 15.87 -20.34 -5.97
N ALA A 236 15.01 -20.90 -6.85
CA ALA A 236 15.06 -22.28 -7.30
C ALA A 236 16.42 -22.67 -7.91
N SER A 237 17.16 -21.71 -8.47
CA SER A 237 18.51 -21.92 -8.99
C SER A 237 19.53 -22.34 -7.91
N ASN A 238 19.26 -22.03 -6.64
CA ASN A 238 20.11 -22.36 -5.50
C ASN A 238 19.75 -23.70 -4.84
N ILE A 239 18.72 -24.39 -5.32
CA ILE A 239 18.39 -25.73 -4.84
C ILE A 239 19.52 -26.67 -5.27
N PRO A 240 20.10 -27.46 -4.33
CA PRO A 240 21.11 -28.45 -4.67
C PRO A 240 20.64 -29.39 -5.79
N PRO A 241 21.55 -29.93 -6.62
CA PRO A 241 21.17 -30.92 -7.62
C PRO A 241 20.62 -32.17 -6.93
N ASN A 242 19.52 -32.71 -7.47
CA ASN A 242 18.93 -33.95 -6.99
C ASN A 242 19.83 -35.14 -7.37
N ASN A 243 20.48 -35.75 -6.38
CA ASN A 243 21.34 -36.92 -6.52
C ASN A 243 20.69 -38.22 -6.03
N CYS A 244 19.38 -38.22 -5.81
CA CYS A 244 18.65 -39.35 -5.27
C CYS A 244 18.45 -40.44 -6.31
N SER A 245 18.74 -41.69 -5.92
CA SER A 245 18.48 -42.90 -6.72
C SER A 245 17.17 -43.60 -6.35
N SER A 246 16.67 -43.39 -5.12
CA SER A 246 15.42 -43.93 -4.62
C SER A 246 14.77 -42.96 -3.62
N TYR A 247 13.46 -43.10 -3.42
CA TYR A 247 12.66 -42.24 -2.55
C TYR A 247 11.87 -43.12 -1.56
N PRO A 248 12.48 -43.51 -0.43
CA PRO A 248 11.79 -44.26 0.64
C PRO A 248 10.61 -43.45 1.18
N THR A 249 9.52 -44.13 1.52
CA THR A 249 8.32 -43.52 2.10
C THR A 249 8.07 -44.04 3.50
N VAL A 250 7.37 -43.27 4.34
CA VAL A 250 6.97 -43.72 5.69
C VAL A 250 6.22 -45.05 5.59
N PRO A 251 6.61 -46.09 6.36
CA PRO A 251 5.96 -47.39 6.30
C PRO A 251 4.48 -47.26 6.66
N SER A 252 3.60 -47.55 5.72
CA SER A 252 2.15 -47.47 5.91
C SER A 252 1.56 -48.76 6.47
N LYS A 253 2.27 -49.87 6.27
CA LYS A 253 1.91 -51.22 6.71
C LYS A 253 3.06 -51.87 7.45
N LYS A 254 2.73 -52.84 8.31
CA LYS A 254 3.69 -53.59 9.14
C LYS A 254 4.81 -54.31 8.34
N LYS A 255 4.63 -54.54 7.05
CA LYS A 255 5.61 -55.21 6.17
C LYS A 255 6.33 -54.26 5.21
N ASP A 256 6.02 -52.97 5.24
CA ASP A 256 6.72 -51.99 4.41
C ASP A 256 8.15 -51.84 4.94
N PRO A 257 9.17 -51.65 4.06
CA PRO A 257 10.54 -51.44 4.49
C PRO A 257 10.62 -50.22 5.42
N PRO A 258 11.39 -50.28 6.52
CA PRO A 258 11.57 -49.12 7.40
C PRO A 258 12.27 -47.97 6.65
N LEU A 259 12.03 -46.74 7.08
CA LEU A 259 12.82 -45.60 6.61
C LEU A 259 14.31 -45.87 6.85
N PRO A 260 15.20 -45.47 5.92
CA PRO A 260 16.63 -45.45 6.18
C PRO A 260 16.93 -44.62 7.42
N ALA A 261 17.92 -45.02 8.22
CA ALA A 261 18.31 -44.28 9.42
C ALA A 261 18.73 -42.83 9.12
N SER A 262 19.21 -42.55 7.90
CA SER A 262 19.49 -41.18 7.44
C SER A 262 18.25 -40.29 7.37
N ASN A 263 17.06 -40.86 7.22
CA ASN A 263 15.80 -40.13 7.07
C ASN A 263 15.02 -40.05 8.38
N VAL A 264 15.58 -40.55 9.49
CA VAL A 264 14.96 -40.51 10.81
C VAL A 264 15.73 -39.52 11.68
N LEU A 265 15.09 -38.43 12.07
CA LEU A 265 15.73 -37.36 12.85
C LEU A 265 15.28 -37.38 14.31
N THR A 266 16.21 -37.06 15.21
CA THR A 266 15.95 -36.91 16.65
C THR A 266 17.06 -36.10 17.33
N GLY A 267 16.75 -35.42 18.43
CA GLY A 267 17.72 -34.72 19.27
C GLY A 267 18.27 -33.42 18.67
N ALA A 268 19.44 -33.00 19.15
CA ALA A 268 20.11 -31.80 18.65
C ALA A 268 20.81 -32.10 17.31
N GLN A 269 20.53 -31.30 16.29
CA GLN A 269 20.99 -31.52 14.92
C GLN A 269 21.56 -30.24 14.30
N THR A 270 22.50 -30.40 13.38
CA THR A 270 22.91 -29.35 12.43
C THR A 270 22.83 -29.97 11.04
N ILE A 271 21.87 -29.53 10.23
CA ILE A 271 21.51 -30.19 8.98
C ILE A 271 21.75 -29.24 7.81
N ASN A 272 22.69 -29.61 6.95
CA ASN A 272 23.02 -28.91 5.70
C ASN A 272 23.18 -29.95 4.57
N GLN A 273 22.13 -30.74 4.35
CA GLN A 273 22.13 -31.84 3.39
C GLN A 273 20.76 -32.04 2.74
N SER A 274 20.75 -32.88 1.71
CA SER A 274 19.54 -33.33 1.03
C SER A 274 19.12 -34.72 1.51
N PHE A 275 17.82 -34.93 1.65
CA PHE A 275 17.20 -36.22 1.93
C PHE A 275 16.41 -36.67 0.71
N CYS A 276 16.45 -37.97 0.47
CA CYS A 276 15.70 -38.61 -0.59
C CYS A 276 14.49 -39.33 0.02
N GLY A 277 13.28 -38.96 -0.39
CA GLY A 277 12.05 -39.53 0.15
C GLY A 277 11.63 -38.89 1.46
N ASP A 278 10.72 -39.54 2.17
CA ASP A 278 10.15 -39.03 3.42
C ASP A 278 11.21 -38.94 4.52
N VAL A 279 11.10 -37.90 5.36
CA VAL A 279 11.88 -37.68 6.57
C VAL A 279 10.93 -37.72 7.76
N GLN A 280 11.21 -38.56 8.75
CA GLN A 280 10.34 -38.75 9.92
C GLN A 280 11.08 -38.40 11.21
N LEU A 281 10.37 -37.80 12.16
CA LEU A 281 10.90 -37.59 13.51
C LEU A 281 10.64 -38.83 14.39
N SER A 282 11.67 -39.30 15.07
CA SER A 282 11.55 -40.31 16.14
C SER A 282 11.61 -39.73 17.55
N GLY A 283 11.81 -38.40 17.64
CA GLY A 283 11.81 -37.60 18.86
C GLY A 283 11.89 -36.12 18.51
N ASP A 284 11.86 -35.25 19.52
CA ASP A 284 12.00 -33.81 19.30
C ASP A 284 13.35 -33.47 18.68
N VAL A 285 13.34 -32.63 17.64
CA VAL A 285 14.53 -32.17 16.93
C VAL A 285 14.76 -30.69 17.22
N THR A 286 15.98 -30.36 17.63
CA THR A 286 16.42 -28.97 17.84
C THR A 286 17.60 -28.66 16.92
N LEU A 287 17.39 -27.76 15.96
CA LEU A 287 18.39 -27.30 15.02
C LEU A 287 19.27 -26.20 15.64
N SER A 288 20.59 -26.39 15.61
CA SER A 288 21.58 -25.39 16.02
C SER A 288 22.33 -24.80 14.82
N GLY A 289 22.77 -23.54 14.92
CA GLY A 289 23.45 -22.83 13.83
C GLY A 289 22.56 -22.53 12.62
N SER A 290 23.14 -22.49 11.42
CA SER A 290 22.41 -22.28 10.17
C SER A 290 22.19 -23.61 9.44
N ASN A 291 20.94 -23.89 9.10
CA ASN A 291 20.48 -25.17 8.60
C ASN A 291 19.76 -25.01 7.25
N THR A 292 20.10 -25.85 6.29
CA THR A 292 19.38 -25.99 5.02
C THR A 292 19.01 -27.46 4.85
N VAL A 293 17.72 -27.75 4.97
CA VAL A 293 17.15 -29.10 4.89
C VAL A 293 16.45 -29.23 3.55
N THR A 294 17.02 -29.98 2.61
CA THR A 294 16.35 -30.23 1.32
C THR A 294 15.74 -31.62 1.32
N ILE A 295 14.47 -31.75 0.93
CA ILE A 295 13.75 -33.02 0.85
C ILE A 295 13.28 -33.20 -0.59
N PHE A 296 13.77 -34.25 -1.25
CA PHE A 296 13.38 -34.61 -2.61
C PHE A 296 12.30 -35.70 -2.60
N ASN A 297 11.17 -35.47 -3.28
CA ASN A 297 10.08 -36.45 -3.44
C ASN A 297 9.63 -37.09 -2.11
N GLY A 298 9.52 -36.27 -1.08
CA GLY A 298 9.15 -36.74 0.25
C GLY A 298 8.40 -35.71 1.08
N THR A 299 8.08 -36.15 2.28
CA THR A 299 7.33 -35.45 3.33
C THR A 299 8.23 -35.18 4.51
N LEU A 300 8.01 -34.08 5.23
CA LEU A 300 8.51 -33.94 6.61
C LEU A 300 7.42 -34.41 7.58
N ASP A 301 7.51 -35.66 8.00
CA ASP A 301 6.60 -36.26 8.97
C ASP A 301 7.04 -35.94 10.41
N LEU A 302 6.24 -35.13 11.11
CA LEU A 302 6.53 -34.73 12.48
C LEU A 302 6.23 -35.86 13.48
N ASN A 303 5.37 -36.83 13.14
CA ASN A 303 5.07 -38.00 13.97
C ASN A 303 4.79 -37.66 15.45
N GLY A 304 4.05 -36.58 15.71
CA GLY A 304 3.70 -36.10 17.06
C GLY A 304 4.79 -35.26 17.77
N HIS A 305 5.96 -35.06 17.16
CA HIS A 305 7.12 -34.40 17.77
C HIS A 305 7.29 -32.94 17.33
N THR A 306 8.25 -32.26 17.97
CA THR A 306 8.60 -30.87 17.68
C THR A 306 9.85 -30.78 16.79
N PHE A 307 9.74 -30.08 15.67
CA PHE A 307 10.88 -29.67 14.85
C PHE A 307 11.15 -28.18 15.06
N LYS A 308 12.23 -27.83 15.77
CA LYS A 308 12.48 -26.43 16.15
C LYS A 308 13.88 -25.91 15.89
N THR A 309 14.03 -24.60 15.75
CA THR A 309 15.31 -23.89 15.79
C THR A 309 15.65 -23.42 17.21
N ALA A 310 16.87 -23.70 17.67
CA ALA A 310 17.41 -23.14 18.91
C ALA A 310 17.47 -21.60 18.86
N SER A 311 17.59 -20.95 20.03
CA SER A 311 17.79 -19.49 20.07
C SER A 311 19.06 -19.10 19.30
N GLY A 312 18.93 -18.12 18.40
CA GLY A 312 20.03 -17.69 17.52
C GLY A 312 20.35 -18.64 16.36
N ALA A 313 19.63 -19.77 16.23
CA ALA A 313 19.73 -20.66 15.08
C ALA A 313 18.69 -20.30 14.01
N SER A 314 18.92 -20.78 12.79
CA SER A 314 18.03 -20.56 11.66
C SER A 314 17.91 -21.81 10.79
N ALA A 315 16.75 -22.00 10.16
CA ALA A 315 16.51 -23.13 9.26
C ALA A 315 15.69 -22.72 8.04
N THR A 316 16.07 -23.29 6.89
CA THR A 316 15.28 -23.30 5.66
C THR A 316 14.97 -24.73 5.29
N VAL A 317 13.69 -25.08 5.17
CA VAL A 317 13.22 -26.38 4.69
C VAL A 317 12.78 -26.24 3.23
N ILE A 318 13.43 -26.99 2.35
CA ILE A 318 13.22 -26.94 0.91
C ILE A 318 12.57 -28.24 0.47
N PHE A 319 11.40 -28.14 -0.17
CA PHE A 319 10.72 -29.24 -0.83
C PHE A 319 10.96 -29.14 -2.34
N SER A 320 11.66 -30.13 -2.90
CA SER A 320 11.90 -30.23 -4.34
C SER A 320 11.66 -31.67 -4.79
N GLY A 321 11.79 -31.97 -6.06
CA GLY A 321 11.44 -33.29 -6.56
C GLY A 321 11.49 -33.45 -8.06
N THR A 322 11.12 -34.65 -8.51
CA THR A 322 10.74 -34.89 -9.90
C THR A 322 9.35 -34.28 -10.16
N ASN A 323 8.93 -34.27 -11.42
CA ASN A 323 7.62 -33.78 -11.82
C ASN A 323 6.45 -34.70 -11.38
N ASP A 324 6.67 -35.65 -10.46
CA ASP A 324 5.64 -36.56 -9.98
C ASP A 324 4.94 -36.03 -8.73
N ALA A 325 3.71 -35.57 -8.96
CA ALA A 325 2.77 -34.94 -8.04
C ALA A 325 2.54 -35.64 -6.69
N SER A 326 2.65 -36.96 -6.68
CA SER A 326 2.21 -37.81 -5.58
C SER A 326 3.22 -37.88 -4.42
N SER A 327 4.43 -37.35 -4.60
CA SER A 327 5.56 -37.65 -3.73
C SER A 327 6.02 -36.51 -2.82
N VAL A 328 5.91 -35.24 -3.24
CA VAL A 328 6.47 -34.10 -2.48
C VAL A 328 5.42 -33.48 -1.58
N ARG A 329 5.34 -33.89 -0.32
CA ARG A 329 4.34 -33.34 0.62
C ARG A 329 5.02 -32.36 1.58
N GLY A 330 4.28 -31.32 1.98
CA GLY A 330 4.74 -30.40 3.02
C GLY A 330 4.84 -31.08 4.39
N PRO A 331 5.00 -30.33 5.49
CA PRO A 331 4.93 -30.90 6.84
C PRO A 331 3.63 -31.67 7.07
N SER A 332 3.71 -32.87 7.64
CA SER A 332 2.56 -33.76 7.89
C SER A 332 2.47 -34.26 9.33
N ASP A 333 1.31 -34.85 9.64
CA ASP A 333 0.93 -35.41 10.95
C ASP A 333 0.79 -34.34 12.06
N SER A 334 0.35 -34.78 13.23
CA SER A 334 0.37 -34.03 14.48
C SER A 334 1.81 -33.70 14.89
N GLY A 335 2.02 -32.56 15.57
CA GLY A 335 3.35 -32.09 15.96
C GLY A 335 3.46 -30.57 15.96
N THR A 336 4.65 -30.05 16.22
CA THR A 336 4.93 -28.61 16.21
C THR A 336 6.10 -28.29 15.29
N LEU A 337 5.90 -27.38 14.35
CA LEU A 337 6.94 -26.82 13.49
C LEU A 337 7.30 -25.42 13.98
N ASP A 338 8.45 -25.26 14.63
CA ASP A 338 8.92 -24.00 15.23
C ASP A 338 10.25 -23.53 14.62
N ILE A 339 10.17 -22.92 13.43
CA ILE A 339 11.36 -22.56 12.64
C ILE A 339 11.47 -21.05 12.45
N SER A 340 12.69 -20.54 12.65
CA SER A 340 13.07 -19.18 12.27
C SER A 340 13.93 -19.21 11.01
N ALA A 341 13.55 -18.42 10.01
CA ALA A 341 14.32 -18.24 8.79
C ALA A 341 15.69 -17.58 9.07
N PRO A 342 16.71 -17.82 8.23
CA PRO A 342 17.97 -17.07 8.26
C PRO A 342 17.75 -15.58 7.99
N SER A 343 18.51 -14.69 8.63
CA SER A 343 18.46 -13.24 8.37
C SER A 343 19.45 -12.76 7.30
N SER A 344 20.29 -13.66 6.78
CA SER A 344 21.29 -13.38 5.76
C SER A 344 21.62 -14.64 4.94
N GLY A 345 22.38 -14.49 3.87
CA GLY A 345 22.74 -15.57 2.95
C GLY A 345 21.68 -15.82 1.87
N THR A 346 21.85 -16.89 1.10
CA THR A 346 21.02 -17.22 -0.07
C THR A 346 19.54 -17.41 0.27
N TRP A 347 19.26 -18.00 1.42
CA TRP A 347 17.90 -18.27 1.91
C TRP A 347 17.44 -17.26 2.96
N SER A 348 18.02 -16.05 2.93
CA SER A 348 17.61 -14.94 3.80
C SER A 348 16.11 -14.70 3.74
N GLY A 349 15.46 -14.73 4.89
CA GLY A 349 14.02 -14.55 5.04
C GLY A 349 13.18 -15.77 4.70
N VAL A 350 13.75 -16.89 4.24
CA VAL A 350 13.00 -18.08 3.77
C VAL A 350 13.01 -19.20 4.80
N ALA A 351 11.84 -19.54 5.33
CA ALA A 351 11.65 -20.64 6.28
C ALA A 351 11.26 -21.94 5.56
N ILE A 352 10.29 -21.86 4.65
CA ILE A 352 9.84 -22.99 3.82
C ILE A 352 9.86 -22.56 2.36
N TYR A 353 10.47 -23.38 1.51
CA TYR A 353 10.52 -23.16 0.07
C TYR A 353 10.10 -24.41 -0.69
N GLN A 354 9.17 -24.28 -1.62
CA GLN A 354 8.85 -25.32 -2.59
C GLN A 354 9.36 -24.92 -3.96
N ASP A 355 10.01 -25.86 -4.64
CA ASP A 355 10.58 -25.66 -5.97
C ASP A 355 9.48 -25.29 -6.99
N PRO A 356 9.49 -24.06 -7.55
CA PRO A 356 8.51 -23.61 -8.53
C PRO A 356 8.60 -24.34 -9.88
N ARG A 357 9.72 -25.04 -10.15
CA ARG A 357 9.96 -25.78 -11.40
C ARG A 357 9.24 -27.12 -11.46
N MET A 358 8.75 -27.62 -10.32
CA MET A 358 8.03 -28.89 -10.28
C MET A 358 6.73 -28.81 -11.08
N SER A 359 6.49 -29.84 -11.89
CA SER A 359 5.31 -29.94 -12.75
C SER A 359 4.45 -31.16 -12.42
N PRO A 360 3.46 -30.97 -11.57
CA PRO A 360 2.11 -31.48 -11.85
C PRO A 360 1.11 -30.31 -11.88
N PRO A 361 -0.10 -30.51 -12.43
CA PRO A 361 -1.17 -29.53 -12.25
C PRO A 361 -1.39 -29.33 -10.75
N ALA A 362 -1.16 -28.09 -10.28
CA ALA A 362 -1.90 -27.26 -9.32
C ALA A 362 -2.80 -27.84 -8.19
N SER A 363 -2.91 -29.15 -7.99
CA SER A 363 -3.99 -29.80 -7.22
C SER A 363 -3.59 -31.06 -6.46
N SER A 364 -2.34 -31.50 -6.54
CA SER A 364 -1.87 -32.73 -5.87
C SER A 364 -1.32 -32.52 -4.45
N LEU A 365 -0.92 -31.29 -4.11
CA LEU A 365 -0.31 -30.95 -2.82
C LEU A 365 -1.26 -30.10 -1.98
N ASN A 366 -2.16 -30.78 -1.28
CA ASN A 366 -3.03 -30.16 -0.28
C ASN A 366 -2.30 -30.16 1.06
N ILE A 367 -1.82 -29.00 1.50
CA ILE A 367 -1.36 -28.83 2.88
C ILE A 367 -2.59 -28.36 3.66
N SER A 368 -3.19 -29.27 4.41
CA SER A 368 -4.31 -28.96 5.30
C SER A 368 -3.78 -28.78 6.70
N TYR A 369 -3.97 -27.59 7.26
CA TYR A 369 -3.80 -27.31 8.68
C TYR A 369 -5.16 -27.34 9.36
N SER A 370 -5.47 -28.42 10.06
CA SER A 370 -6.73 -28.57 10.81
C SER A 370 -6.49 -28.54 12.31
N GLY A 371 -6.92 -27.47 12.99
CA GLY A 371 -7.05 -27.47 14.45
C GLY A 371 -5.77 -27.75 15.25
N ASN A 372 -4.66 -27.07 14.92
CA ASN A 372 -3.32 -27.25 15.55
C ASN A 372 -2.53 -28.49 15.12
N GLN A 373 -2.87 -29.12 14.00
CA GLN A 373 -2.11 -30.26 13.46
C GLN A 373 -1.59 -29.99 12.04
N PRO A 374 -0.27 -29.83 11.86
CA PRO A 374 0.73 -29.53 12.90
C PRO A 374 0.68 -28.06 13.34
N THR A 375 1.06 -27.74 14.58
CA THR A 375 1.13 -26.35 15.06
C THR A 375 2.24 -25.60 14.33
N TRP A 376 1.90 -24.50 13.63
CA TRP A 376 2.87 -23.70 12.87
C TRP A 376 3.31 -22.48 13.69
N ASN A 377 4.56 -22.50 14.13
CA ASN A 377 5.26 -21.41 14.78
C ASN A 377 6.39 -20.95 13.85
N ILE A 378 6.08 -20.16 12.83
CA ILE A 378 7.03 -19.85 11.75
C ILE A 378 7.37 -18.36 11.75
N SER A 379 8.65 -18.05 11.66
CA SER A 379 9.14 -16.69 11.40
C SER A 379 9.89 -16.65 10.07
N GLY A 380 9.31 -16.00 9.06
CA GLY A 380 9.87 -15.87 7.71
C GLY A 380 8.84 -16.12 6.60
N LEU A 381 9.35 -16.38 5.39
CA LEU A 381 8.59 -16.70 4.19
C LEU A 381 8.28 -18.19 4.13
N VAL A 382 7.03 -18.49 3.83
CA VAL A 382 6.54 -19.79 3.38
C VAL A 382 6.15 -19.66 1.91
N TYR A 383 6.97 -20.20 1.01
CA TYR A 383 6.78 -20.12 -0.44
C TYR A 383 6.38 -21.48 -1.01
N LEU A 384 5.14 -21.60 -1.47
CA LEU A 384 4.46 -22.84 -1.88
C LEU A 384 3.72 -22.66 -3.22
N PRO A 385 4.41 -22.30 -4.31
CA PRO A 385 3.80 -21.85 -5.56
C PRO A 385 2.98 -22.91 -6.31
N LYS A 386 3.07 -24.19 -5.91
CA LYS A 386 2.35 -25.31 -6.53
C LYS A 386 1.42 -26.03 -5.55
N SER A 387 1.28 -25.56 -4.32
CA SER A 387 0.42 -26.19 -3.30
C SER A 387 -0.85 -25.40 -3.03
N ASN A 388 -1.93 -26.13 -2.78
CA ASN A 388 -3.17 -25.60 -2.23
C ASN A 388 -3.09 -25.69 -0.71
N VAL A 389 -3.22 -24.54 -0.03
CA VAL A 389 -3.09 -24.48 1.42
C VAL A 389 -4.45 -24.21 2.04
N THR A 390 -4.92 -25.12 2.88
CA THR A 390 -6.14 -24.93 3.67
C THR A 390 -5.76 -24.63 5.12
N PHE A 391 -6.20 -23.49 5.64
CA PHE A 391 -5.99 -23.08 7.03
C PHE A 391 -7.29 -23.16 7.83
N SER A 392 -7.28 -23.98 8.88
CA SER A 392 -8.39 -24.10 9.83
C SER A 392 -7.94 -23.97 11.29
N GLY A 393 -6.97 -23.08 11.57
CA GLY A 393 -6.44 -22.83 12.92
C GLY A 393 -5.57 -21.56 13.00
N ALA A 394 -4.89 -21.37 14.14
CA ALA A 394 -3.98 -20.24 14.35
C ALA A 394 -2.54 -20.55 13.87
N VAL A 395 -1.90 -19.60 13.17
CA VAL A 395 -0.45 -19.61 12.89
C VAL A 395 0.19 -18.63 13.86
N ASN A 396 1.15 -19.11 14.67
CA ASN A 396 1.85 -18.28 15.64
C ASN A 396 3.27 -17.92 15.15
N LYS A 397 3.86 -16.95 15.82
CA LYS A 397 5.28 -16.60 15.68
C LYS A 397 6.16 -17.74 16.21
N SER A 398 7.32 -17.98 15.58
CA SER A 398 8.34 -18.88 16.13
C SER A 398 8.77 -18.45 17.54
N GLY A 399 9.03 -19.42 18.43
CA GLY A 399 9.47 -19.15 19.80
C GLY A 399 10.80 -18.40 19.88
N SER A 400 11.64 -18.50 18.83
CA SER A 400 12.96 -17.87 18.74
C SER A 400 13.09 -16.85 17.59
N GLY A 401 12.07 -16.68 16.74
CA GLY A 401 12.11 -15.80 15.58
C GLY A 401 11.60 -14.38 15.81
N THR A 402 11.64 -13.54 14.77
CA THR A 402 11.07 -12.17 14.77
C THR A 402 9.59 -12.18 14.33
N ALA A 403 8.89 -11.06 14.54
CA ALA A 403 7.50 -10.87 14.07
C ALA A 403 7.49 -10.60 12.56
N CYS A 404 7.69 -11.65 11.76
CA CYS A 404 7.64 -11.62 10.32
C CYS A 404 7.06 -12.93 9.80
N PHE A 405 5.97 -12.86 9.05
CA PHE A 405 5.38 -14.01 8.39
C PHE A 405 4.84 -13.57 7.03
N VAL A 406 5.33 -14.22 5.96
CA VAL A 406 4.80 -14.04 4.61
C VAL A 406 4.46 -15.40 4.05
N LEU A 407 3.24 -15.55 3.55
CA LEU A 407 2.77 -16.76 2.91
C LEU A 407 2.51 -16.47 1.43
N VAL A 408 3.16 -17.24 0.56
CA VAL A 408 2.91 -17.24 -0.88
C VAL A 408 2.54 -18.66 -1.29
N ALA A 409 1.35 -18.87 -1.84
CA ALA A 409 0.89 -20.20 -2.21
C ALA A 409 0.12 -20.21 -3.54
N TYR A 410 -0.15 -21.38 -4.12
CA TYR A 410 -0.96 -21.45 -5.34
C TYR A 410 -2.41 -21.03 -5.07
N THR A 411 -3.11 -21.74 -4.18
CA THR A 411 -4.42 -21.32 -3.68
C THR A 411 -4.44 -21.35 -2.15
N ILE A 412 -5.24 -20.48 -1.56
CA ILE A 412 -5.38 -20.35 -0.11
C ILE A 412 -6.86 -20.40 0.24
N LEU A 413 -7.23 -21.37 1.07
CA LEU A 413 -8.56 -21.51 1.64
C LEU A 413 -8.46 -21.35 3.15
N VAL A 414 -9.18 -20.40 3.73
CA VAL A 414 -9.30 -20.21 5.18
C VAL A 414 -10.69 -20.67 5.62
N ASN A 415 -10.77 -21.66 6.50
CA ASN A 415 -12.01 -22.19 7.05
C ASN A 415 -11.99 -22.07 8.60
N GLY A 416 -12.89 -21.30 9.20
CA GLY A 416 -13.01 -21.20 10.67
C GLY A 416 -12.19 -20.07 11.31
N THR A 417 -11.69 -20.23 12.55
CA THR A 417 -10.86 -19.21 13.24
C THR A 417 -9.44 -19.16 12.68
N GLY A 418 -9.28 -18.57 11.50
CA GLY A 418 -7.98 -18.30 10.89
C GLY A 418 -7.27 -17.14 11.58
N ASN A 419 -6.62 -17.39 12.72
CA ASN A 419 -5.75 -16.40 13.37
C ASN A 419 -4.35 -16.52 12.76
N ILE A 420 -4.10 -15.82 11.67
CA ILE A 420 -2.76 -15.71 11.08
C ILE A 420 -2.09 -14.52 11.76
N PHE A 421 -1.04 -14.75 12.56
CA PHE A 421 -0.35 -13.69 13.29
C PHE A 421 0.01 -12.50 12.39
N ALA A 422 -0.57 -11.34 12.70
CA ALA A 422 -0.37 -10.12 11.93
C ALA A 422 0.27 -9.05 12.79
N ASN A 423 1.60 -9.05 12.73
CA ASN A 423 2.41 -7.92 13.09
C ASN A 423 3.69 -8.02 12.27
N ASN A 424 3.60 -7.70 10.98
CA ASN A 424 4.69 -7.88 10.02
C ASN A 424 5.73 -6.75 10.07
N THR A 425 5.98 -6.20 11.27
CA THR A 425 6.81 -5.00 11.47
C THR A 425 8.31 -5.29 11.39
N ALA A 426 8.73 -6.55 11.49
CA ALA A 426 10.15 -6.93 11.57
C ALA A 426 10.69 -7.66 10.32
N CYS A 427 9.95 -7.74 9.20
CA CYS A 427 10.43 -8.48 8.03
C CYS A 427 11.72 -7.93 7.41
N GLY A 428 11.91 -6.62 7.40
CA GLY A 428 13.16 -6.01 6.92
C GLY A 428 14.38 -6.47 7.75
N THR A 429 14.22 -6.60 9.07
CA THR A 429 15.28 -7.13 9.95
C THR A 429 15.50 -8.63 9.82
N SER A 430 14.50 -9.35 9.31
CA SER A 430 14.61 -10.78 8.96
C SER A 430 15.21 -11.04 7.58
N GLY A 431 15.64 -9.97 6.87
CA GLY A 431 16.16 -10.08 5.52
C GLY A 431 15.10 -10.52 4.50
N LEU A 432 13.81 -10.31 4.78
CA LEU A 432 12.70 -10.60 3.90
C LEU A 432 12.06 -9.30 3.39
N THR A 433 11.89 -9.19 2.08
CA THR A 433 11.09 -8.11 1.47
C THR A 433 9.73 -8.69 1.08
N PRO A 434 8.61 -8.30 1.73
CA PRO A 434 7.28 -8.78 1.37
C PRO A 434 6.87 -8.36 -0.06
N PRO A 435 6.01 -9.15 -0.73
CA PRO A 435 5.50 -8.78 -2.05
C PRO A 435 4.76 -7.44 -1.94
N THR A 436 5.15 -6.52 -2.81
CA THR A 436 4.65 -5.16 -2.78
C THR A 436 3.91 -4.90 -4.09
N VAL A 437 2.60 -4.69 -3.99
CA VAL A 437 1.83 -4.28 -5.15
C VAL A 437 2.04 -2.79 -5.34
N GLY A 438 2.32 -2.40 -6.59
CA GLY A 438 2.13 -1.02 -7.06
C GLY A 438 0.63 -0.70 -7.05
N GLY A 439 0.07 -0.57 -5.85
CA GLY A 439 -1.37 -0.51 -5.60
C GLY A 439 -1.71 0.79 -4.90
N GLY A 440 -1.49 1.88 -5.60
CA GLY A 440 -1.98 3.20 -5.24
C GLY A 440 -1.58 4.13 -6.37
N THR A 441 -2.56 4.75 -7.02
CA THR A 441 -2.32 5.96 -7.79
C THR A 441 -1.60 6.91 -6.84
N VAL A 442 -0.30 7.13 -7.02
CA VAL A 442 0.41 8.13 -6.23
C VAL A 442 -0.03 9.46 -6.81
N VAL A 443 -0.95 10.10 -6.12
CA VAL A 443 -1.37 11.44 -6.43
C VAL A 443 -0.35 12.38 -5.81
N ARG A 444 0.36 13.11 -6.65
CA ARG A 444 1.28 14.14 -6.21
C ARG A 444 0.93 15.44 -6.90
N LEU A 445 0.99 16.53 -6.15
CA LEU A 445 0.99 17.86 -6.74
C LEU A 445 2.27 18.04 -7.56
N VAL A 446 2.09 18.45 -8.81
CA VAL A 446 3.17 18.80 -9.72
C VAL A 446 2.98 20.28 -10.01
N GLN A 447 3.88 21.11 -9.49
CA GLN A 447 3.87 22.56 -9.68
C GLN A 447 4.90 22.96 -10.71
#